data_AF-A0A7M1XMT4-F1
#
_entry.id   AF-A0A7M1XMT4-F1
#
_cell.length_a   1.000
_cell.length_b   1.000
_cell.length_c   1.000
_cell.angle_alpha   90.00
_cell.angle_beta   90.00
_cell.angle_gamma   90.00
#
_symmetry.space_group_name_H-M   'P 1'
#
loop_
_entity.id
_entity.type
_entity.pdbx_description
1 polymer ?
#
loop_
_entity_poly.entity_id
_entity_poly.type
_entity_poly.pdbx_seq_one_letter_code
_entity_poly.pdbx_strand_id
1 'polypeptide(L)'
;MAKLAKRNREPLKKIDYTKELTKTIYLDEMSFGQVHPMTLKKADVSNVDEYVYCGKLHKGEIKFLAGDKLGYQLPEMVGFNHGYTLEGIAPSIFEVQDALDVYSSIEKRTFNYTKKDSKLIFKGDKKKDYAIYVRFYDNCVNNVNNRWAVIFAEEK
;
A
#
# COMPACT_ATOMS: atom_id res chain seq x y z
N MET A 1 12.59 53.49 14.71
CA MET A 1 12.85 52.09 14.33
C MET A 1 12.17 51.18 15.34
N ALA A 2 11.13 50.44 14.95
CA ALA A 2 10.40 49.55 15.88
C ALA A 2 10.96 48.12 15.81
N LYS A 3 11.38 47.56 16.96
CA LYS A 3 11.83 46.17 17.09
C LYS A 3 10.61 45.23 17.12
N LEU A 4 10.58 44.24 16.22
CA LEU A 4 9.58 43.17 16.19
C LEU A 4 9.70 42.27 17.42
N ALA A 5 8.61 42.12 18.17
CA ALA A 5 8.53 41.27 19.35
C ALA A 5 8.65 39.77 18.96
N LYS A 6 9.56 39.04 19.62
CA LYS A 6 9.67 37.59 19.49
C LYS A 6 8.42 36.94 20.11
N ARG A 7 7.63 36.25 19.28
CA ARG A 7 6.49 35.44 19.74
C ARG A 7 7.00 34.30 20.63
N ASN A 8 6.59 34.30 21.89
CA ASN A 8 6.66 33.11 22.76
C ASN A 8 5.80 32.01 22.14
N ARG A 9 6.44 31.02 21.51
CA ARG A 9 5.79 29.76 21.16
C ARG A 9 6.10 28.76 22.26
N GLU A 10 5.08 28.08 22.78
CA GLU A 10 5.30 26.97 23.70
C GLU A 10 6.20 25.92 23.06
N PRO A 11 7.11 25.29 23.81
CA PRO A 11 7.97 24.24 23.28
C PRO A 11 7.09 23.07 22.84
N LEU A 12 7.17 22.75 21.54
CA LEU A 12 6.50 21.59 20.97
C LEU A 12 6.98 20.35 21.73
N LYS A 13 6.04 19.65 22.39
CA LYS A 13 6.28 18.33 22.98
C LYS A 13 6.88 17.43 21.89
N LYS A 14 8.13 17.01 22.08
CA LYS A 14 8.75 15.99 21.21
C LYS A 14 8.05 14.67 21.50
N ILE A 15 7.16 14.27 20.61
CA ILE A 15 6.53 12.95 20.64
C ILE A 15 7.59 11.93 20.20
N ASP A 16 7.74 10.84 20.96
CA ASP A 16 8.59 9.72 20.60
C ASP A 16 7.81 8.80 19.64
N TYR A 17 8.09 8.92 18.34
CA TYR A 17 7.34 8.30 17.25
C TYR A 17 7.68 6.81 17.00
N THR A 18 8.45 6.18 17.89
CA THR A 18 8.89 4.78 17.71
C THR A 18 7.96 3.74 18.34
N LYS A 19 6.90 4.15 19.06
CA LYS A 19 6.11 3.23 19.89
C LYS A 19 4.65 2.99 19.51
N GLU A 20 4.08 3.68 18.52
CA GLU A 20 2.73 3.38 18.03
C GLU A 20 2.66 3.53 16.50
N LEU A 21 2.84 2.42 15.77
CA LEU A 21 2.44 2.30 14.37
C LEU A 21 0.90 2.26 14.33
N THR A 22 0.26 3.42 14.29
CA THR A 22 -1.20 3.56 14.23
C THR A 22 -1.74 3.18 12.84
N LYS A 23 -1.89 1.87 12.63
CA LYS A 23 -3.00 1.09 12.02
C LYS A 23 -3.74 1.53 10.73
N THR A 24 -3.38 2.63 10.07
CA THR A 24 -4.09 3.07 8.85
C THR A 24 -3.17 2.97 7.64
N ILE A 25 -3.62 2.18 6.65
CA ILE A 25 -3.02 2.11 5.32
C ILE A 25 -3.78 3.05 4.40
N TYR A 26 -3.05 3.68 3.49
CA TYR A 26 -3.58 4.57 2.47
C TYR A 26 -3.22 4.04 1.08
N LEU A 27 -4.13 4.20 0.13
CA LEU A 27 -3.91 3.99 -1.29
C LEU A 27 -3.62 5.34 -1.92
N ASP A 28 -2.40 5.53 -2.43
CA ASP A 28 -1.94 6.77 -3.05
C ASP A 28 -1.90 6.65 -4.57
N GLU A 29 -2.68 7.50 -5.25
CA GLU A 29 -2.66 7.71 -6.68
C GLU A 29 -1.56 8.71 -7.06
N MET A 30 -0.31 8.24 -7.09
CA MET A 30 0.89 9.05 -7.30
C MET A 30 0.80 9.97 -8.52
N SER A 31 0.16 9.52 -9.59
CA SER A 31 0.02 10.29 -10.84
C SER A 31 -0.97 11.46 -10.73
N PHE A 32 -1.80 11.51 -9.69
CA PHE A 32 -2.87 12.49 -9.48
C PHE A 32 -2.79 13.23 -8.14
N GLY A 33 -1.94 12.78 -7.22
CA GLY A 33 -1.77 13.38 -5.90
C GLY A 33 -3.00 13.20 -5.00
N GLN A 34 -3.75 12.11 -5.19
CA GLN A 34 -4.90 11.75 -4.36
C GLN A 34 -4.56 10.57 -3.47
N VAL A 35 -4.86 10.70 -2.18
CA VAL A 35 -4.59 9.67 -1.17
C VAL A 35 -5.91 9.26 -0.52
N HIS A 36 -6.18 7.95 -0.54
CA HIS A 36 -7.42 7.37 -0.03
C HIS A 36 -7.14 6.54 1.22
N PRO A 37 -7.81 6.79 2.37
CA PRO A 37 -7.69 5.91 3.52
C PRO A 37 -8.34 4.55 3.22
N MET A 38 -7.69 3.47 3.63
CA MET A 38 -8.24 2.12 3.56
C MET A 38 -8.84 1.71 4.90
N THR A 39 -9.99 1.04 4.85
CA THR A 39 -10.68 0.53 6.04
C THR A 39 -10.11 -0.83 6.42
N LEU A 40 -9.65 -0.98 7.65
CA LEU A 40 -9.25 -2.27 8.19
C LEU A 40 -10.50 -3.15 8.44
N LYS A 41 -10.48 -4.37 7.91
CA LYS A 41 -11.50 -5.41 8.10
C LYS A 41 -10.83 -6.75 8.38
N LYS A 42 -11.60 -7.70 8.90
CA LYS A 42 -11.21 -9.12 8.95
C LYS A 42 -11.75 -9.80 7.70
N ALA A 43 -10.89 -10.55 7.00
CA ALA A 43 -11.32 -11.38 5.89
C ALA A 43 -12.27 -12.48 6.39
N ASP A 44 -13.42 -12.66 5.73
CA ASP A 44 -14.53 -13.50 6.22
C ASP A 44 -14.13 -14.97 6.43
N VAL A 45 -13.23 -15.50 5.60
CA VAL A 45 -12.85 -16.93 5.64
C VAL A 45 -11.64 -17.18 6.52
N SER A 46 -10.65 -16.28 6.52
CA SER A 46 -9.35 -16.53 7.16
C SER A 46 -9.14 -15.76 8.47
N ASN A 47 -10.05 -14.83 8.83
CA ASN A 47 -9.93 -13.93 9.98
C ASN A 47 -8.59 -13.16 10.04
N VAL A 48 -7.98 -12.95 8.88
CA VAL A 48 -6.74 -12.18 8.69
C VAL A 48 -7.11 -10.72 8.49
N ASP A 49 -6.26 -9.82 8.99
CA ASP A 49 -6.41 -8.39 8.77
C ASP A 49 -6.22 -8.03 7.29
N GLU A 50 -7.18 -7.29 6.75
CA GLU A 50 -7.21 -6.85 5.36
C GLU A 50 -7.66 -5.39 5.26
N TYR A 51 -6.98 -4.63 4.42
CA TYR A 51 -7.27 -3.22 4.19
C TYR A 51 -8.09 -3.07 2.93
N VAL A 52 -9.20 -2.34 3.00
CA VAL A 52 -10.16 -2.24 1.92
C VAL A 52 -10.37 -0.81 1.48
N TYR A 53 -10.23 -0.57 0.18
CA TYR A 53 -10.69 0.63 -0.50
C TYR A 53 -11.88 0.29 -1.39
N CYS A 54 -12.84 1.20 -1.49
CA CYS A 54 -13.97 1.07 -2.41
C CYS A 54 -14.19 2.39 -3.12
N GLY A 55 -14.13 2.38 -4.45
CA GLY A 55 -14.34 3.57 -5.25
C GLY A 55 -13.73 3.48 -6.64
N LYS A 56 -13.60 4.63 -7.29
CA LYS A 56 -13.01 4.78 -8.61
C LYS A 56 -11.57 5.24 -8.49
N LEU A 57 -10.71 4.69 -9.33
CA LEU A 57 -9.31 5.11 -9.44
C LEU A 57 -9.01 5.66 -10.82
N HIS A 58 -8.05 6.58 -10.87
CA HIS A 58 -7.45 7.07 -12.10
C HIS A 58 -6.34 6.12 -12.54
N LYS A 59 -6.13 6.03 -13.86
CA LYS A 59 -5.06 5.21 -14.43
C LYS A 59 -3.70 5.82 -14.12
N GLY A 60 -2.84 5.08 -13.43
CA GLY A 60 -1.53 5.56 -13.05
C GLY A 60 -0.85 4.71 -11.99
N GLU A 61 0.29 5.21 -11.51
CA GLU A 61 1.06 4.56 -10.46
C GLU A 61 0.31 4.63 -9.12
N ILE A 62 0.23 3.48 -8.45
CA ILE A 62 -0.38 3.28 -7.14
C ILE A 62 0.69 2.89 -6.14
N LYS A 63 0.62 3.47 -4.93
CA LYS A 63 1.42 3.06 -3.78
C LYS A 63 0.53 2.83 -2.57
N PHE A 64 0.97 1.94 -1.69
CA PHE A 64 0.38 1.83 -0.35
C PHE A 64 1.27 2.56 0.63
N LEU A 65 0.69 3.50 1.38
CA LEU A 65 1.41 4.29 2.36
C LEU A 65 0.88 4.00 3.77
N ALA A 66 1.77 4.04 4.75
CA ALA A 66 1.47 3.80 6.16
C ALA A 66 2.11 4.86 7.07
N GLY A 67 1.62 4.90 8.31
CA GLY A 67 2.09 5.79 9.37
C GLY A 67 1.51 7.21 9.29
N ASP A 68 1.57 7.93 10.41
CA ASP A 68 0.88 9.22 10.60
C ASP A 68 1.28 10.33 9.61
N LYS A 69 2.44 10.18 8.96
CA LYS A 69 2.98 11.13 7.97
C LYS A 69 3.02 10.58 6.56
N LEU A 70 2.37 9.44 6.30
CA LEU A 70 2.43 8.72 5.01
C LEU A 70 3.88 8.40 4.60
N GLY A 71 4.76 8.22 5.58
CA GLY A 71 6.21 8.13 5.37
C GLY A 71 6.71 6.74 5.01
N TYR A 72 5.86 5.70 5.16
CA TYR A 72 6.23 4.31 4.92
C TYR A 72 5.53 3.78 3.68
N GLN A 73 6.30 3.43 2.65
CA GLN A 73 5.76 2.77 1.46
C GLN A 73 5.73 1.26 1.67
N LEU A 74 4.61 0.63 1.33
CA LEU A 74 4.39 -0.82 1.41
C LEU A 74 4.11 -1.43 0.01
N PRO A 75 4.65 -2.63 -0.28
CA PRO A 75 5.73 -3.29 0.45
C PRO A 75 7.02 -2.45 0.46
N GLU A 76 7.81 -2.58 1.52
CA GLU A 76 9.05 -1.80 1.69
C GLU A 76 10.14 -2.36 0.76
N MET A 77 10.54 -1.63 -0.29
CA MET A 77 11.45 -2.14 -1.32
C MET A 77 12.94 -2.06 -0.93
N VAL A 78 13.33 -2.64 0.20
CA VAL A 78 14.73 -2.66 0.68
C VAL A 78 15.35 -4.04 0.41
N GLY A 79 15.86 -4.23 -0.80
CA GLY A 79 16.58 -5.46 -1.20
C GLY A 79 15.70 -6.49 -1.92
N PHE A 80 16.06 -7.78 -1.80
CA PHE A 80 15.41 -8.87 -2.54
C PHE A 80 14.19 -9.44 -1.82
N ASN A 81 13.33 -10.16 -2.56
CA ASN A 81 12.13 -10.88 -2.07
C ASN A 81 10.97 -9.99 -1.57
N HIS A 82 10.74 -8.87 -2.27
CA HIS A 82 9.59 -7.99 -2.08
C HIS A 82 8.71 -8.02 -3.31
N GLY A 83 7.40 -7.81 -3.15
CA GLY A 83 6.55 -7.81 -4.33
C GLY A 83 5.07 -7.92 -4.05
N TYR A 84 4.36 -8.28 -5.13
CA TYR A 84 2.92 -8.33 -5.17
C TYR A 84 2.43 -9.69 -5.66
N THR A 85 1.27 -10.09 -5.17
CA THR A 85 0.44 -11.12 -5.80
C THR A 85 -0.89 -10.49 -6.13
N LEU A 86 -1.34 -10.66 -7.37
CA LEU A 86 -2.62 -10.13 -7.84
C LEU A 86 -3.64 -11.28 -7.92
N GLU A 87 -4.76 -11.16 -7.20
CA GLU A 87 -5.82 -12.17 -7.10
C GLU A 87 -7.20 -11.58 -7.48
N GLY A 88 -8.18 -12.44 -7.79
CA GLY A 88 -9.50 -12.00 -8.27
C GLY A 88 -9.42 -11.33 -9.64
N ILE A 89 -10.04 -10.16 -9.82
CA ILE A 89 -9.88 -9.37 -11.06
C ILE A 89 -8.63 -8.49 -11.04
N ALA A 90 -7.86 -8.45 -9.96
CA ALA A 90 -6.68 -7.59 -9.85
C ALA A 90 -5.69 -7.72 -11.03
N PRO A 91 -5.37 -8.93 -11.55
CA PRO A 91 -4.47 -9.05 -12.72
C PRO A 91 -4.97 -8.36 -13.99
N SER A 92 -6.28 -8.10 -14.11
CA SER A 92 -6.87 -7.41 -15.26
C SER A 92 -6.88 -5.89 -15.14
N ILE A 93 -6.87 -5.37 -13.91
CA ILE A 93 -6.96 -3.93 -13.62
C ILE A 93 -5.67 -3.34 -13.06
N PHE A 94 -4.71 -4.19 -12.65
CA PHE A 94 -3.38 -3.80 -12.21
C PHE A 94 -2.29 -4.44 -13.06
N GLU A 95 -1.13 -3.82 -13.06
CA GLU A 95 0.09 -4.31 -13.67
C GLU A 95 1.27 -4.00 -12.75
N VAL A 96 2.21 -4.95 -12.62
CA VAL A 96 3.46 -4.70 -11.91
C VAL A 96 4.56 -4.54 -12.96
N GLN A 97 4.94 -3.30 -13.24
CA GLN A 97 5.98 -2.97 -14.21
C GLN A 97 7.37 -3.20 -13.64
N ASP A 98 8.31 -3.58 -14.51
CA ASP A 98 9.71 -3.86 -14.19
C ASP A 98 9.88 -4.90 -13.08
N ALA A 99 9.00 -5.90 -13.02
CA ALA A 99 9.04 -7.01 -12.07
C ALA A 99 9.45 -8.34 -12.73
N LEU A 100 9.93 -9.28 -11.92
CA LEU A 100 10.11 -10.68 -12.31
C LEU A 100 8.84 -11.46 -11.94
N ASP A 101 8.18 -11.99 -12.95
CA ASP A 101 6.93 -12.75 -12.78
C ASP A 101 7.22 -14.25 -12.71
N VAL A 102 6.79 -14.88 -11.62
CA VAL A 102 6.97 -16.32 -11.39
C VAL A 102 5.62 -16.96 -11.09
N TYR A 103 5.17 -17.86 -11.96
CA TYR A 103 3.96 -18.64 -11.73
C TYR A 103 4.26 -19.87 -10.86
N SER A 104 3.50 -20.04 -9.77
CA SER A 104 3.51 -21.27 -8.97
C SER A 104 2.34 -22.17 -9.37
N SER A 105 2.64 -23.35 -9.89
CA SER A 105 1.62 -24.35 -10.24
C SER A 105 0.93 -24.94 -9.02
N ILE A 106 1.64 -25.03 -7.89
CA ILE A 106 1.12 -25.56 -6.61
C ILE A 106 0.08 -24.60 -6.05
N GLU A 107 0.40 -23.30 -6.03
CA GLU A 107 -0.46 -22.28 -5.44
C GLU A 107 -1.43 -21.64 -6.44
N LYS A 108 -1.29 -21.99 -7.73
CA LYS A 108 -2.09 -21.48 -8.85
C LYS A 108 -2.15 -19.95 -8.90
N ARG A 109 -1.02 -19.30 -8.62
CA ARG A 109 -0.88 -17.83 -8.60
C ARG A 109 0.48 -17.37 -9.08
N THR A 110 0.51 -16.12 -9.55
CA THR A 110 1.73 -15.45 -10.02
C THR A 110 2.28 -14.54 -8.93
N PHE A 111 3.57 -14.64 -8.70
CA PHE A 111 4.33 -13.78 -7.81
C PHE A 111 5.10 -12.76 -8.64
N ASN A 112 4.84 -11.47 -8.39
CA ASN A 112 5.52 -10.36 -9.06
C ASN A 112 6.62 -9.83 -8.14
N TYR A 113 7.86 -10.29 -8.35
CA TYR A 113 9.02 -9.86 -7.55
C TYR A 113 9.52 -8.50 -8.04
N THR A 114 9.60 -7.55 -7.12
CA THR A 114 9.90 -6.15 -7.40
C THR A 114 11.35 -5.79 -7.06
N LYS A 115 11.85 -4.78 -7.76
CA LYS A 115 13.10 -4.06 -7.49
C LYS A 115 12.78 -2.58 -7.31
N LYS A 116 13.80 -1.77 -6.98
CA LYS A 116 13.67 -0.34 -6.67
C LYS A 116 12.82 0.47 -7.66
N ASP A 117 12.92 0.17 -8.95
CA ASP A 117 12.24 0.92 -10.02
C ASP A 117 10.91 0.27 -10.46
N SER A 118 10.52 -0.85 -9.87
CA SER A 118 9.24 -1.51 -10.18
C SER A 118 8.05 -0.66 -9.74
N LYS A 119 6.96 -0.72 -10.50
CA LYS A 119 5.76 0.09 -10.25
C LYS A 119 4.50 -0.74 -10.29
N LEU A 120 3.62 -0.51 -9.33
CA LEU A 120 2.24 -0.99 -9.41
C LEU A 120 1.41 0.05 -10.16
N ILE A 121 0.86 -0.33 -11.30
CA ILE A 121 0.07 0.55 -12.17
C ILE A 121 -1.38 0.11 -12.17
N PHE A 122 -2.31 1.00 -11.83
CA PHE A 122 -3.72 0.80 -12.10
C PHE A 122 -4.03 1.13 -13.58
N LYS A 123 -4.60 0.16 -14.28
CA LYS A 123 -5.02 0.25 -15.69
C LYS A 123 -6.50 -0.05 -15.93
N GLY A 124 -7.27 -0.29 -14.87
CA GLY A 124 -8.71 -0.54 -14.91
C GLY A 124 -9.53 0.61 -15.49
N ASP A 125 -10.83 0.39 -15.68
CA ASP A 125 -11.73 1.43 -16.20
C ASP A 125 -12.07 2.46 -15.13
N LYS A 126 -11.57 3.68 -15.29
CA LYS A 126 -11.80 4.82 -14.38
C LYS A 126 -13.28 5.17 -14.15
N LYS A 127 -14.20 4.67 -14.98
CA LYS A 127 -15.64 4.92 -14.81
C LYS A 127 -16.32 3.93 -13.87
N LYS A 128 -15.68 2.79 -13.60
CA LYS A 128 -16.21 1.71 -12.76
C LYS A 128 -15.74 1.85 -11.32
N ASP A 129 -16.56 1.36 -10.41
CA ASP A 129 -16.23 1.23 -9.00
C ASP A 129 -15.58 -0.14 -8.74
N TYR A 130 -14.51 -0.13 -7.97
CA TYR A 130 -13.78 -1.33 -7.58
C TYR A 130 -13.73 -1.45 -6.07
N ALA A 131 -13.76 -2.69 -5.58
CA ALA A 131 -13.33 -3.03 -4.23
C ALA A 131 -11.89 -3.55 -4.32
N ILE A 132 -10.97 -2.91 -3.61
CA ILE A 132 -9.55 -3.27 -3.58
C ILE A 132 -9.20 -3.67 -2.16
N TYR A 133 -8.79 -4.92 -2.01
CA TYR A 133 -8.46 -5.57 -0.75
C TYR A 133 -6.97 -5.87 -0.73
N VAL A 134 -6.28 -5.47 0.34
CA VAL A 134 -4.82 -5.61 0.43
C VAL A 134 -4.43 -6.21 1.77
N ARG A 135 -3.60 -7.25 1.69
CA ARG A 135 -2.99 -7.92 2.84
C ARG A 135 -1.47 -7.81 2.71
N PHE A 136 -0.82 -7.38 3.79
CA PHE A 136 0.63 -7.28 3.86
C PHE A 136 1.18 -8.44 4.69
N TYR A 137 2.19 -9.13 4.15
CA TYR A 137 2.83 -10.29 4.77
C TYR A 137 4.33 -10.06 4.94
N ASP A 138 4.85 -10.56 6.05
CA ASP A 138 6.28 -10.78 6.26
C ASP A 138 6.66 -12.16 5.71
N ASN A 139 7.66 -12.21 4.82
CA ASN A 139 8.18 -13.49 4.30
C ASN A 139 9.23 -14.12 5.22
N CYS A 140 9.57 -13.51 6.36
CA CYS A 140 10.57 -14.03 7.29
C CYS A 140 10.06 -13.97 8.73
N VAL A 141 10.10 -15.11 9.41
CA VAL A 141 9.79 -15.22 10.84
C VAL A 141 10.63 -14.19 11.62
N ASN A 142 9.97 -13.34 12.41
CA ASN A 142 10.55 -12.34 13.31
C ASN A 142 11.16 -11.06 12.69
N ASN A 143 10.86 -10.71 11.44
CA ASN A 143 11.18 -9.38 10.90
C ASN A 143 9.92 -8.74 10.34
N VAL A 144 9.37 -7.75 11.06
CA VAL A 144 8.28 -6.89 10.57
C VAL A 144 8.83 -6.02 9.45
N ASN A 145 8.72 -6.49 8.22
CA ASN A 145 9.31 -5.86 7.03
C ASN A 145 8.32 -5.70 5.88
N ASN A 146 7.08 -6.17 6.04
CA ASN A 146 5.93 -5.99 5.16
C ASN A 146 6.32 -6.19 3.68
N ARG A 147 7.06 -7.27 3.37
CA ARG A 147 7.70 -7.43 2.05
C ARG A 147 6.74 -7.75 0.94
N TRP A 148 5.61 -8.34 1.26
CA TRP A 148 4.71 -8.88 0.26
C TRP A 148 3.31 -8.33 0.42
N ALA A 149 2.72 -7.86 -0.66
CA ALA A 149 1.35 -7.39 -0.69
C ALA A 149 0.51 -8.29 -1.59
N VAL A 150 -0.49 -8.95 -1.01
CA VAL A 150 -1.52 -9.66 -1.79
C VAL A 150 -2.65 -8.67 -2.04
N ILE A 151 -2.93 -8.40 -3.32
CA ILE A 151 -3.97 -7.49 -3.77
C ILE A 151 -5.07 -8.33 -4.42
N PHE A 152 -6.23 -8.36 -3.79
CA PHE A 152 -7.43 -8.93 -4.36
C PHE A 152 -8.36 -7.79 -4.79
N ALA A 153 -9.04 -7.95 -5.92
CA ALA A 153 -9.99 -6.95 -6.38
C ALA A 153 -11.24 -7.57 -6.99
N GLU A 154 -12.33 -6.81 -6.91
CA GLU A 154 -13.65 -7.10 -7.47
C GLU A 154 -14.27 -5.83 -8.08
N GLU A 155 -15.06 -6.00 -9.13
CA GLU A 155 -15.90 -4.92 -9.69
C GLU A 155 -17.18 -4.81 -8.86
N LYS A 156 -17.63 -3.58 -8.58
CA LYS A 156 -18.88 -3.30 -7.85
C LYS A 156 -20.03 -2.90 -8.76
#